data_AF-A0A969D614-F1
#
_entry.id   AF-A0A969D614-F1
#
_cell.length_a   1.000
_cell.length_b   1.000
_cell.length_c   1.000
_cell.angle_alpha   90.00
_cell.angle_beta   90.00
_cell.angle_gamma   90.00
#
_symmetry.space_group_name_H-M   'P 1'
#
loop_
_entity.id
_entity.type
_entity.pdbx_description
1 polymer ?
#
loop_
_entity_poly.entity_id
_entity_poly.type
_entity_poly.pdbx_seq_one_letter_code
_entity_poly.pdbx_strand_id
1 'polypeptide(L)'
;MSQNSSLEPPLPLSSQPAVDRSRPHTTAVLAMSADGKIADAHHGAARFPSPVDKAHLEVQVAKADATLFGAGTLRAYGTTLPVTNPELIAQRRSRHQLDQPSQIVCSATGNLDPHYRFFQQPVPPLADHHPSRMADLASPSQSSFSSAKPI
;
A
#
# COMPACT_ATOMS: atom_id res chain seq x y z
N MET A 1 2.23 -32.68 -51.87
CA MET A 1 2.87 -33.26 -50.67
C MET A 1 3.03 -32.14 -49.65
N SER A 2 2.05 -32.04 -48.74
CA SER A 2 1.99 -30.99 -47.72
C SER A 2 2.69 -31.48 -46.46
N GLN A 3 3.73 -30.77 -45.99
CA GLN A 3 4.34 -31.03 -44.69
C GLN A 3 3.60 -30.21 -43.63
N ASN A 4 2.90 -30.90 -42.73
CA ASN A 4 2.34 -30.31 -41.52
C ASN A 4 3.48 -30.13 -40.51
N SER A 5 3.80 -28.88 -40.18
CA SER A 5 4.66 -28.55 -39.04
C SER A 5 3.83 -28.64 -37.77
N SER A 6 4.10 -29.65 -36.95
CA SER A 6 3.43 -29.92 -35.68
C SER A 6 3.59 -28.75 -34.72
N LEU A 7 2.49 -28.06 -34.42
CA LEU A 7 2.40 -27.11 -33.33
C LEU A 7 2.33 -27.90 -32.01
N GLU A 8 3.39 -27.82 -31.21
CA GLU A 8 3.35 -28.19 -29.80
C GLU A 8 2.21 -27.42 -29.10
N PRO A 9 1.37 -28.08 -28.29
CA PRO A 9 0.33 -27.39 -27.54
C PRO A 9 0.95 -26.49 -26.46
N PRO A 10 0.38 -25.30 -26.18
CA PRO A 10 0.90 -24.42 -25.16
C PRO A 10 0.85 -25.10 -23.78
N LEU A 11 1.99 -25.05 -23.07
CA LEU A 11 2.11 -25.58 -21.71
C LEU A 11 1.06 -24.95 -20.79
N PRO A 12 0.44 -25.73 -19.87
CA PRO A 12 -0.59 -25.22 -18.98
C PRO A 12 0.01 -24.19 -18.01
N LEU A 13 -0.62 -23.01 -17.91
CA LEU A 13 -0.38 -22.02 -16.84
C LEU A 13 -0.74 -22.64 -15.47
N SER A 14 0.16 -23.40 -14.87
CA SER A 14 -0.10 -24.10 -13.59
C SER A 14 1.11 -24.16 -12.67
N SER A 15 1.95 -23.12 -12.69
CA SER A 15 3.07 -22.98 -11.74
C SER A 15 3.28 -21.54 -11.28
N GLN A 16 2.19 -20.76 -11.17
CA GLN A 16 2.16 -19.66 -10.22
C GLN A 16 1.78 -20.27 -8.87
N PRO A 17 2.63 -20.20 -7.82
CA PRO A 17 2.22 -20.67 -6.50
C PRO A 17 0.93 -19.93 -6.11
N ALA A 18 -0.08 -20.68 -5.65
CA ALA A 18 -1.29 -20.07 -5.10
C ALA A 18 -0.84 -19.06 -4.05
N VAL A 19 -1.12 -17.77 -4.29
CA VAL A 19 -0.77 -16.70 -3.35
C VAL A 19 -1.46 -17.04 -2.04
N ASP A 20 -0.68 -17.43 -1.05
CA ASP A 20 -1.17 -17.60 0.30
C ASP A 20 -1.66 -16.23 0.79
N ARG A 21 -2.97 -16.03 0.75
CA ARG A 21 -3.63 -14.80 1.18
C ARG A 21 -3.57 -14.61 2.71
N SER A 22 -2.98 -15.54 3.46
CA SER A 22 -2.80 -15.41 4.90
C SER A 22 -1.79 -14.33 5.29
N ARG A 23 -0.96 -13.85 4.34
CA ARG A 23 0.04 -12.81 4.58
C ARG A 23 0.04 -11.73 3.49
N PRO A 24 0.34 -10.46 3.85
CA PRO A 24 0.50 -9.40 2.87
C PRO A 24 1.67 -9.69 1.91
N HIS A 25 1.48 -9.41 0.62
CA HIS A 25 2.58 -9.36 -0.34
C HIS A 25 3.52 -8.20 0.03
N THR A 26 4.82 -8.48 0.15
CA THR A 26 5.80 -7.49 0.63
C THR A 26 6.87 -7.23 -0.42
N THR A 27 7.09 -5.95 -0.72
CA THR A 27 8.19 -5.49 -1.58
C THR A 27 9.17 -4.69 -0.74
N ALA A 28 10.46 -5.07 -0.76
CA ALA A 28 11.52 -4.32 -0.12
C ALA A 28 12.22 -3.41 -1.15
N VAL A 29 12.27 -2.10 -0.89
CA VAL A 29 12.95 -1.11 -1.74
C VAL A 29 14.10 -0.51 -0.95
N LEU A 30 15.33 -0.77 -1.38
CA LEU A 30 16.54 -0.36 -0.68
C LEU A 30 17.49 0.34 -1.66
N ALA A 31 18.10 1.42 -1.19
CA ALA A 31 19.32 1.98 -1.76
C ALA A 31 20.47 1.70 -0.78
N MET A 32 21.64 1.31 -1.29
CA MET A 32 22.81 1.02 -0.48
C MET A 32 24.09 1.48 -1.18
N SER A 33 25.14 1.75 -0.40
CA SER A 33 26.49 1.95 -0.93
C SER A 33 27.04 0.68 -1.58
N ALA A 34 28.11 0.82 -2.36
CA ALA A 34 28.77 -0.32 -3.01
C ALA A 34 29.30 -1.37 -2.02
N ASP A 35 29.64 -0.97 -0.79
CA ASP A 35 30.06 -1.85 0.31
C ASP A 35 28.88 -2.35 1.18
N GLY A 36 27.64 -2.17 0.73
CA GLY A 36 26.44 -2.75 1.34
C GLY A 36 25.88 -2.01 2.55
N LYS A 37 26.22 -0.74 2.75
CA LYS A 37 25.72 0.07 3.87
C LYS A 37 24.46 0.82 3.47
N ILE A 38 23.46 0.81 4.35
CA ILE A 38 22.17 1.48 4.16
C ILE A 38 22.04 2.80 4.96
N ALA A 39 23.03 3.09 5.81
CA ALA A 39 23.10 4.28 6.64
C ALA A 39 24.57 4.67 6.85
N ASP A 40 24.81 5.92 7.27
CA ASP A 40 26.13 6.35 7.73
C ASP A 40 26.44 5.78 9.13
N ALA A 41 27.69 5.97 9.59
CA ALA A 41 28.14 5.48 10.89
C ALA A 41 27.41 6.13 12.09
N HIS A 42 26.76 7.28 11.88
CA HIS A 42 26.01 8.00 12.90
C HIS A 42 24.50 7.67 12.86
N HIS A 43 24.08 6.73 12.00
CA HIS A 43 22.68 6.38 11.78
C HIS A 43 21.82 7.59 11.35
N GLY A 44 22.44 8.55 10.67
CA GLY A 44 21.79 9.72 10.11
C GLY A 44 20.99 9.39 8.84
N ALA A 45 20.28 10.40 8.33
CA ALA A 45 19.59 10.31 7.05
C ALA A 45 20.59 9.94 5.95
N ALA A 46 20.29 8.89 5.19
CA ALA A 46 21.10 8.47 4.06
C ALA A 46 21.23 9.62 3.04
N ARG A 47 22.47 9.91 2.64
CA ARG A 47 22.83 11.02 1.74
C ARG A 47 23.25 10.56 0.34
N PHE A 48 23.32 9.27 0.11
CA PHE A 48 23.71 8.68 -1.17
C PHE A 48 22.58 8.51 -2.20
N PRO A 49 21.27 8.49 -1.87
CA PRO A 49 20.23 8.37 -2.91
C PRO A 49 20.17 9.60 -3.82
N SER A 50 20.07 9.37 -5.13
CA SER A 50 19.89 10.41 -6.14
C SER A 50 18.42 10.86 -6.25
N PRO A 51 18.13 11.98 -6.97
CA PRO A 51 16.75 12.35 -7.29
C PRO A 51 15.99 11.26 -8.07
N VAL A 52 16.68 10.49 -8.91
CA VAL A 52 16.08 9.37 -9.66
C VAL A 52 15.69 8.24 -8.71
N ASP A 53 16.54 7.92 -7.73
CA ASP A 53 16.23 6.92 -6.71
C ASP A 53 15.01 7.34 -5.88
N LYS A 54 14.91 8.62 -5.53
CA LYS A 54 13.74 9.17 -4.83
C LYS A 54 12.45 9.03 -5.65
N ALA A 55 12.50 9.39 -6.95
CA ALA A 55 11.36 9.25 -7.84
C ALA A 55 10.95 7.77 -8.00
N HIS A 56 11.93 6.87 -8.13
CA HIS A 56 11.66 5.44 -8.19
C HIS A 56 11.03 4.92 -6.88
N LEU A 57 11.54 5.34 -5.72
CA LEU A 57 10.96 4.99 -4.42
C LEU A 57 9.50 5.47 -4.32
N GLU A 58 9.21 6.70 -4.76
CA GLU A 58 7.84 7.23 -4.79
C GLU A 58 6.90 6.39 -5.67
N VAL A 59 7.36 5.93 -6.84
CA VAL A 59 6.61 5.01 -7.70
C VAL A 59 6.30 3.70 -6.99
N GLN A 60 7.24 3.15 -6.22
CA GLN A 60 7.01 1.92 -5.46
C GLN A 60 6.05 2.14 -4.29
N VAL A 61 6.18 3.25 -3.56
CA VAL A 61 5.26 3.67 -2.50
C VAL A 61 3.83 3.81 -3.06
N ALA A 62 3.67 4.41 -4.24
CA ALA A 62 2.37 4.60 -4.85
C ALA A 62 1.66 3.30 -5.27
N LYS A 63 2.40 2.21 -5.46
CA LYS A 63 1.83 0.87 -5.78
C LYS A 63 1.34 0.14 -4.54
N ALA A 64 1.88 0.44 -3.36
CA ALA A 64 1.59 -0.28 -2.13
C ALA A 64 0.28 0.18 -1.47
N ASP A 65 -0.37 -0.72 -0.74
CA ASP A 65 -1.49 -0.37 0.15
C ASP A 65 -0.99 0.29 1.43
N ALA A 66 0.14 -0.21 1.95
CA ALA A 66 0.81 0.30 3.13
C ALA A 66 2.33 0.33 2.94
N THR A 67 2.99 1.25 3.64
CA THR A 67 4.45 1.34 3.75
C THR A 67 4.87 0.98 5.16
N LEU A 68 6.01 0.30 5.28
CA LEU A 68 6.58 -0.11 6.56
C LEU A 68 8.03 0.36 6.66
N PHE A 69 8.39 0.99 7.77
CA PHE A 69 9.77 1.38 8.06
C PHE A 69 10.07 1.37 9.56
N GLY A 70 11.36 1.37 9.91
CA GLY A 70 11.80 1.28 11.30
C GLY A 70 11.84 2.62 12.01
N ALA A 71 11.74 2.58 13.34
CA ALA A 71 11.91 3.75 14.21
C ALA A 71 13.24 4.49 13.99
N GLY A 72 14.32 3.78 13.68
CA GLY A 72 15.62 4.40 13.36
C GLY A 72 15.54 5.32 12.14
N THR A 73 14.88 4.86 11.07
CA THR A 73 14.62 5.67 9.88
C THR A 73 13.74 6.89 10.23
N LEU A 74 12.71 6.70 11.07
CA LEU A 74 11.89 7.82 11.50
C LEU A 74 12.70 8.88 12.26
N ARG A 75 13.62 8.48 13.15
CA ARG A 75 14.47 9.43 13.87
C ARG A 75 15.43 10.16 12.95
N ALA A 76 15.97 9.46 11.96
CA ALA A 76 16.92 10.03 11.00
C ALA A 76 16.28 11.10 10.09
N TYR A 77 15.04 10.88 9.66
CA TYR A 77 14.36 11.74 8.67
C TYR A 77 13.25 12.64 9.25
N GLY A 78 12.68 12.27 10.39
CA GLY A 78 11.56 12.96 11.04
C GLY A 78 10.22 12.87 10.29
N THR A 79 10.15 12.12 9.19
CA THR A 79 8.97 11.98 8.31
C THR A 79 9.06 10.70 7.47
N THR A 80 7.98 10.37 6.76
CA THR A 80 7.98 9.39 5.65
C THR A 80 8.02 10.09 4.28
N LEU A 81 8.17 9.31 3.20
CA LEU A 81 8.05 9.77 1.81
C LEU A 81 6.57 9.74 1.36
N PRO A 82 5.92 10.90 1.17
CA PRO A 82 4.56 10.95 0.62
C PRO A 82 4.55 10.72 -0.89
N VAL A 83 3.40 10.30 -1.42
CA VAL A 83 3.13 10.34 -2.86
C VAL A 83 2.71 11.75 -3.22
N THR A 84 3.52 12.45 -4.00
CA THR A 84 3.33 13.85 -4.41
C THR A 84 3.05 13.99 -5.90
N ASN A 85 3.51 13.04 -6.72
CA ASN A 85 3.28 13.05 -8.16
C ASN A 85 1.77 12.88 -8.47
N PRO A 86 1.13 13.86 -9.14
CA PRO A 86 -0.29 13.81 -9.46
C PRO A 86 -0.71 12.60 -10.30
N GLU A 87 0.16 12.11 -11.18
CA GLU A 87 -0.13 10.93 -12.02
C GLU A 87 -0.20 9.66 -11.16
N LEU A 88 0.71 9.54 -10.18
CA LEU A 88 0.70 8.41 -9.25
C LEU A 88 -0.53 8.44 -8.34
N ILE A 89 -0.96 9.62 -7.91
CA ILE A 89 -2.22 9.80 -7.15
C ILE A 89 -3.42 9.40 -8.02
N ALA A 90 -3.48 9.85 -9.27
CA ALA A 90 -4.55 9.48 -10.20
C ALA A 90 -4.61 7.96 -10.44
N GLN A 91 -3.45 7.30 -10.57
CA GLN A 91 -3.36 5.85 -10.68
C GLN A 91 -3.83 5.12 -9.41
N ARG A 92 -3.60 5.68 -8.22
CA ARG A 92 -4.12 5.11 -6.96
C ARG A 92 -5.65 5.21 -6.92
N ARG A 93 -6.19 6.39 -7.26
CA ARG A 93 -7.63 6.63 -7.32
C ARG A 93 -8.33 5.71 -8.32
N SER A 94 -7.72 5.44 -9.48
CA SER A 94 -8.28 4.50 -10.47
C SER A 94 -8.32 3.05 -9.98
N ARG A 95 -7.55 2.70 -8.95
CA ARG A 95 -7.61 1.42 -8.22
C ARG A 95 -8.45 1.48 -6.95
N HIS A 96 -9.23 2.56 -6.74
CA HIS A 96 -10.03 2.79 -5.54
C HIS A 96 -9.22 2.85 -4.23
N GLN A 97 -7.95 3.25 -4.30
CA GLN A 97 -7.09 3.45 -3.12
C GLN A 97 -7.09 4.92 -2.67
N LEU A 98 -6.77 5.14 -1.39
CA LEU A 98 -6.50 6.48 -0.86
C LEU A 98 -5.28 7.11 -1.55
N ASP A 99 -5.25 8.44 -1.62
CA ASP A 99 -4.14 9.21 -2.22
C ASP A 99 -2.78 8.86 -1.61
N GLN A 100 -2.77 8.55 -0.30
CA GLN A 100 -1.58 8.13 0.43
C GLN A 100 -1.74 6.68 0.93
N PRO A 101 -0.68 5.86 0.87
CA PRO A 101 -0.69 4.55 1.52
C PRO A 101 -0.65 4.69 3.03
N SER A 102 -1.22 3.72 3.75
CA SER A 102 -1.14 3.66 5.22
C SER A 102 0.32 3.53 5.64
N GLN A 103 0.75 4.31 6.63
CA GLN A 103 2.15 4.35 7.07
C GLN A 103 2.30 3.57 8.38
N ILE A 104 3.22 2.61 8.42
CA ILE A 104 3.47 1.75 9.58
C ILE A 104 4.91 1.96 10.05
N VAL A 105 5.06 2.26 11.34
CA VAL A 105 6.37 2.39 11.99
C VAL A 105 6.58 1.23 12.94
N CYS A 106 7.61 0.43 12.68
CA CYS A 106 8.01 -0.64 13.58
C CYS A 106 9.00 -0.13 14.63
N SER A 107 8.65 -0.28 15.90
CA SER A 107 9.48 0.07 17.05
C SER A 107 9.33 -0.99 18.14
N ALA A 108 10.44 -1.47 18.69
CA ALA A 108 10.39 -2.41 19.82
C ALA A 108 9.92 -1.75 21.12
N THR A 109 10.18 -0.44 21.29
CA THR A 109 9.90 0.29 22.55
C THR A 109 8.79 1.31 22.44
N GLY A 110 8.35 1.66 21.21
CA GLY A 110 7.37 2.72 20.99
C GLY A 110 7.85 4.13 21.33
N ASN A 111 9.11 4.34 21.74
CA ASN A 111 9.65 5.64 22.16
C ASN A 111 9.84 6.62 20.98
N LEU A 112 8.77 7.09 20.36
CA LEU A 112 8.82 8.02 19.22
C LEU A 112 8.48 9.43 19.69
N ASP A 113 9.20 10.44 19.18
CA ASP A 113 8.88 11.83 19.49
C ASP A 113 7.55 12.21 18.83
N PRO A 114 6.50 12.55 19.60
CA PRO A 114 5.19 12.90 19.04
C PRO A 114 5.24 14.18 18.20
N HIS A 115 6.29 14.98 18.30
CA HIS A 115 6.48 16.21 17.52
C HIS A 115 7.09 15.97 16.14
N TYR A 116 7.41 14.72 15.77
CA TYR A 116 7.84 14.43 14.40
C TYR A 116 6.78 14.83 13.37
N ARG A 117 7.23 15.38 12.24
CA ARG A 117 6.36 15.75 11.11
C ARG A 117 5.51 14.57 10.65
N PHE A 118 6.03 13.35 10.78
CA PHE A 118 5.30 12.10 10.56
C PHE A 118 3.91 12.07 11.20
N PHE A 119 3.77 12.51 12.45
CA PHE A 119 2.50 12.51 13.18
C PHE A 119 1.59 13.70 12.82
N GLN A 120 2.10 14.64 12.03
CA GLN A 120 1.40 15.84 11.58
C GLN A 120 0.98 15.74 10.10
N GLN A 121 1.33 14.65 9.42
CA GLN A 121 1.02 14.47 8.00
C GLN A 121 -0.49 14.19 7.82
N PRO A 122 -1.10 14.65 6.72
CA PRO A 122 -2.49 14.33 6.37
C PRO A 122 -2.57 12.90 5.80
N VAL A 123 -2.06 11.93 6.54
CA VAL A 123 -2.17 10.50 6.25
C VAL A 123 -2.93 9.89 7.41
N PRO A 124 -4.09 9.23 7.18
CA PRO A 124 -4.78 8.56 8.25
C PRO A 124 -3.84 7.52 8.87
N PRO A 125 -3.51 7.62 10.17
CA PRO A 125 -2.93 6.49 10.89
C PRO A 125 -3.95 5.35 10.79
N LEU A 126 -3.49 4.10 10.65
CA LEU A 126 -4.37 2.95 10.76
C LEU A 126 -4.80 2.82 12.23
N ALA A 127 -5.79 3.62 12.63
CA ALA A 127 -6.68 3.33 13.73
C ALA A 127 -7.85 2.53 13.16
N ASP A 128 -8.30 1.53 13.90
CA ASP A 128 -9.17 0.47 13.42
C ASP A 128 -10.50 0.97 12.80
N HIS A 129 -10.96 0.23 11.77
CA HIS A 129 -12.30 0.18 11.16
C HIS A 129 -12.57 0.94 9.84
N HIS A 130 -12.83 0.14 8.80
CA HIS A 130 -13.49 0.51 7.55
C HIS A 130 -15.02 0.50 7.74
N PRO A 131 -15.75 1.63 7.59
CA PRO A 131 -17.18 1.69 7.84
C PRO A 131 -18.07 1.07 6.74
N SER A 132 -17.54 0.57 5.62
CA SER A 132 -18.39 0.23 4.47
C SER A 132 -18.93 -1.21 4.41
N ARG A 133 -19.30 -1.83 5.55
CA ARG A 133 -19.96 -3.16 5.55
C ARG A 133 -21.37 -3.22 6.15
N MET A 134 -22.05 -2.08 6.37
CA MET A 134 -23.41 -2.07 6.94
C MET A 134 -24.41 -1.20 6.16
N ALA A 135 -24.32 -1.16 4.82
CA ALA A 135 -25.36 -0.54 3.98
C ALA A 135 -26.22 -1.54 3.18
N ASP A 136 -25.85 -2.84 3.13
CA ASP A 136 -26.47 -3.80 2.20
C ASP A 136 -27.51 -4.76 2.81
N LEU A 137 -28.03 -4.50 4.02
CA LEU A 137 -28.99 -5.41 4.67
C LEU A 137 -30.28 -4.76 5.19
N ALA A 138 -30.61 -3.55 4.76
CA ALA A 138 -31.92 -2.96 5.02
C ALA A 138 -32.67 -2.66 3.72
N SER A 139 -33.15 -3.71 3.06
CA SER A 139 -34.28 -3.63 2.13
C SER A 139 -35.24 -4.77 2.42
N PRO A 140 -36.38 -4.51 3.08
CA PRO A 140 -37.54 -5.37 2.97
C PRO A 140 -38.39 -4.91 1.78
N SER A 141 -38.44 -5.75 0.76
CA SER A 141 -39.45 -5.70 -0.30
C SER A 141 -40.84 -5.94 0.29
N GLN A 142 -41.74 -4.97 0.06
CA GLN A 142 -43.16 -5.08 -0.26
C GLN A 142 -43.96 -6.31 0.25
N SER A 143 -45.03 -6.04 1.01
CA SER A 143 -46.29 -6.77 0.83
C SER A 143 -47.49 -5.85 1.07
N SER A 144 -48.20 -5.61 -0.03
CA SER A 144 -49.48 -4.91 -0.11
C SER A 144 -50.55 -5.58 0.77
N PHE A 145 -51.29 -4.80 1.55
CA PHE A 145 -52.63 -5.15 1.98
C PHE A 145 -53.54 -3.92 1.90
N SER A 146 -54.38 -3.94 0.86
CA SER A 146 -55.63 -3.21 0.78
C SER A 146 -56.63 -3.84 1.76
N SER A 147 -57.30 -3.07 2.61
CA SER A 147 -58.76 -3.16 2.82
C SER A 147 -59.28 -2.16 3.88
N ALA A 148 -60.29 -1.39 3.44
CA ALA A 148 -61.49 -0.93 4.15
C ALA A 148 -61.40 -0.15 5.49
N LYS A 149 -61.85 1.11 5.40
CA LYS A 149 -62.49 1.86 6.49
C LYS A 149 -63.74 1.13 7.00
N PRO A 150 -64.08 1.31 8.28
CA PRO A 150 -65.47 1.65 8.58
C PRO A 150 -65.65 2.80 9.59
N ILE A 151 -66.66 3.62 9.25
CA ILE A 151 -67.62 4.43 10.05
C ILE A 151 -67.03 5.38 11.11
#